data_AF-A0A0N0KHU5-F1
#
_entry.id   AF-A0A0N0KHU5-F1
#
_cell.length_a   1.000
_cell.length_b   1.000
_cell.length_c   1.000
_cell.angle_alpha   90.00
_cell.angle_beta   90.00
_cell.angle_gamma   90.00
#
_symmetry.space_group_name_H-M   'P 1'
#
loop_
_entity.id
_entity.type
_entity.pdbx_description
1 polymer ?
#
loop_
_entity_poly.entity_id
_entity_poly.type
_entity_poly.pdbx_seq_one_letter_code
_entity_poly.pdbx_strand_id
1 'polypeptide(L)' 'MGKAYYDIVGTDDSWGVRHDDDPVGDYASKEAAFEAAVLAATNAIKFGHEVRITVPGNESSETTLGVVTN' A
#
# COMPACT_ATOMS: atom_id res chain seq x y z
N MET A 1 -15.14 -4.13 15.36
CA MET A 1 -13.77 -3.59 15.24
C MET A 1 -13.41 -3.60 13.77
N GLY A 2 -13.22 -2.41 13.17
CA GLY A 2 -12.94 -2.28 11.74
C GLY A 2 -11.50 -2.64 11.40
N LYS A 3 -11.27 -3.17 10.21
CA LYS A 3 -9.93 -3.42 9.67
C LYS A 3 -9.73 -2.50 8.48
N ALA A 4 -8.63 -1.77 8.46
CA ALA A 4 -8.26 -0.89 7.36
C ALA A 4 -7.01 -1.47 6.69
N TYR A 5 -7.21 -2.00 5.49
CA TYR A 5 -6.14 -2.57 4.67
C TYR A 5 -5.80 -1.58 3.57
N TYR A 6 -4.52 -1.21 3.50
CA TYR A 6 -3.99 -0.32 2.48
C TYR A 6 -2.93 -1.08 1.69
N ASP A 7 -3.19 -1.36 0.42
CA ASP A 7 -2.22 -1.93 -0.51
C ASP A 7 -1.74 -0.86 -1.48
N ILE A 8 -0.43 -0.64 -1.54
CA ILE A 8 0.15 0.26 -2.54
C ILE A 8 0.31 -0.51 -3.84
N VAL A 9 -0.30 -0.01 -4.92
CA VAL A 9 -0.24 -0.63 -6.24
C VAL A 9 0.47 0.32 -7.20
N GLY A 10 1.52 -0.16 -7.84
CA GLY A 10 2.18 0.55 -8.94
C GLY A 10 1.64 0.06 -10.27
N THR A 11 1.21 0.99 -11.13
CA THR A 11 1.03 0.81 -12.57
C THR A 11 2.23 1.46 -13.28
N ASP A 12 2.51 1.08 -14.53
CA ASP A 12 3.70 1.45 -15.32
C ASP A 12 4.25 2.90 -15.15
N ASP A 13 3.40 3.91 -14.93
CA ASP A 13 3.81 5.31 -14.72
C ASP A 13 3.21 5.98 -13.45
N SER A 14 2.33 5.28 -12.73
CA SER A 14 1.55 5.86 -11.61
C SER A 14 1.44 4.92 -10.42
N TRP A 15 1.39 5.49 -9.22
CA TRP A 15 1.17 4.75 -7.98
C TRP A 15 -0.21 5.08 -7.39
N GLY A 16 -0.89 4.08 -6.83
CA GLY A 16 -2.19 4.23 -6.17
C GLY A 16 -2.24 3.50 -4.83
N VAL A 17 -3.18 3.89 -3.97
CA VAL A 17 -3.42 3.23 -2.69
C VAL A 17 -4.78 2.54 -2.75
N ARG A 18 -4.78 1.22 -2.79
CA ARG A 18 -6.00 0.43 -2.76
C ARG A 18 -6.48 0.27 -1.32
N HIS A 19 -7.69 0.71 -1.06
CA HIS A 19 -8.37 0.56 0.22
C HIS A 19 -9.82 0.13 -0.04
N ASP A 20 -10.24 -1.01 0.50
CA ASP A 20 -11.59 -1.58 0.30
C ASP A 20 -11.94 -1.78 -1.20
N ASP A 21 -11.03 -2.46 -1.93
CA ASP A 21 -11.12 -2.84 -3.35
C ASP A 21 -10.96 -1.72 -4.39
N ASP A 22 -11.08 -0.44 -4.02
CA ASP A 22 -10.89 0.68 -4.95
C ASP A 22 -9.51 1.33 -4.84
N PRO A 23 -8.75 1.46 -5.94
CA PRO A 23 -7.48 2.20 -5.96
C PRO A 23 -7.76 3.71 -5.88
N VAL A 24 -7.43 4.31 -4.74
CA VAL A 24 -7.58 5.74 -4.50
C VAL A 24 -6.25 6.46 -4.77
N GLY A 25 -6.31 7.47 -5.63
CA GLY A 25 -5.22 8.41 -5.90
C GLY A 25 -4.31 7.99 -7.06
N ASP A 26 -3.86 8.99 -7.81
CA ASP A 26 -2.82 8.88 -8.83
C ASP A 26 -1.61 9.67 -8.34
N TYR A 27 -0.59 8.95 -7.89
CA TYR A 27 0.62 9.51 -7.29
C TYR A 27 1.80 9.32 -8.23
N ALA A 28 2.57 10.39 -8.43
CA ALA A 28 3.74 10.39 -9.30
C ALA A 28 4.90 9.52 -8.78
N SER A 29 4.85 9.04 -7.53
CA SER A 29 5.92 8.26 -6.91
C SER A 29 5.38 7.32 -5.84
N LYS A 30 6.08 6.19 -5.66
CA LYS A 30 5.79 5.18 -4.65
C LYS A 30 5.77 5.74 -3.24
N GLU A 31 6.73 6.61 -2.94
CA GLU A 31 6.89 7.26 -1.64
C GLU A 31 5.69 8.17 -1.35
N ALA A 32 5.23 8.94 -2.34
CA ALA A 32 4.05 9.80 -2.21
C ALA A 32 2.77 8.99 -1.95
N ALA A 33 2.61 7.85 -2.62
CA ALA A 33 1.50 6.93 -2.34
C ALA A 33 1.59 6.35 -0.91
N PHE A 34 2.79 6.02 -0.44
CA PHE A 34 3.00 5.53 0.92
C PHE A 34 2.68 6.57 1.98
N GLU A 35 3.14 7.81 1.82
CA GLU A 35 2.83 8.90 2.74
C GLU A 35 1.32 9.15 2.83
N ALA A 36 0.62 9.14 1.69
CA ALA A 36 -0.83 9.26 1.66
C ALA A 36 -1.53 8.09 2.38
N ALA A 37 -1.08 6.85 2.17
CA ALA A 37 -1.60 5.68 2.87
C ALA A 37 -1.39 5.78 4.39
N VAL A 38 -0.21 6.25 4.82
CA VAL A 38 0.13 6.44 6.25
C VAL A 38 -0.74 7.53 6.89
N LEU A 39 -1.04 8.61 6.17
CA LEU A 39 -1.96 9.65 6.65
C LEU A 39 -3.37 9.08 6.87
N ALA A 40 -3.89 8.30 5.92
CA ALA A 40 -5.19 7.64 6.04
C ALA A 40 -5.22 6.60 7.18
N ALA A 41 -4.16 5.80 7.28
CA ALA A 41 -3.94 4.85 8.37
C ALA A 41 -3.94 5.52 9.75
N THR A 42 -3.27 6.67 9.89
CA THR A 42 -3.24 7.42 11.16
C THR A 42 -4.65 7.83 11.60
N ASN A 43 -5.52 8.17 10.65
CA ASN A 43 -6.92 8.44 10.95
C ASN A 43 -7.65 7.16 11.41
N ALA A 44 -7.44 6.02 10.75
CA ALA A 44 -8.03 4.74 11.15
C ALA A 44 -7.58 4.30 12.57
N ILE A 45 -6.33 4.57 12.96
CA ILE A 45 -5.83 4.30 14.32
C ILE A 45 -6.63 5.08 15.37
N LYS A 46 -7.03 6.33 15.10
CA LYS A 46 -7.85 7.13 16.04
C LYS A 46 -9.19 6.46 16.36
N PHE A 47 -9.73 5.69 15.43
CA PHE A 47 -10.98 4.94 15.61
C PHE A 47 -10.76 3.54 16.22
N GLY A 48 -9.52 3.19 16.59
CA GLY A 48 -9.18 1.87 17.14
C GLY A 48 -9.27 0.75 16.11
N HIS A 49 -9.08 1.06 14.83
CA HIS A 49 -9.08 0.06 13.76
C HIS A 49 -7.72 -0.64 13.65
N GLU A 50 -7.75 -1.93 13.32
CA GLU A 50 -6.53 -2.65 12.92
C GLU A 50 -6.08 -2.09 11.57
N VAL A 51 -4.83 -1.65 11.48
CA VAL A 51 -4.26 -1.12 10.26
C VAL A 51 -3.18 -2.05 9.75
N ARG A 52 -3.22 -2.35 8.45
CA ARG A 52 -2.15 -3.03 7.73
C ARG A 52 -1.84 -2.29 6.44
N ILE A 53 -0.57 -1.93 6.27
CA ILE A 53 -0.06 -1.28 5.06
C ILE A 53 0.89 -2.27 4.39
N THR A 54 0.63 -2.60 3.12
CA THR A 54 1.50 -3.44 2.30
C THR A 54 2.13 -2.58 1.23
N VAL A 55 3.46 -2.65 1.12
CA VAL A 55 4.21 -1.95 0.08
C VAL A 55 4.90 -3.02 -0.76
N PRO A 56 4.64 -3.11 -2.08
CA PRO A 56 5.32 -4.09 -2.92
C PRO A 56 6.81 -3.77 -2.94
N GLY A 57 7.67 -4.77 -2.90
CA GLY A 57 9.10 -4.60 -3.18
C GLY A 57 9.30 -4.09 -4.61
N ASN A 58 10.49 -3.58 -4.94
CA ASN A 58 10.86 -3.40 -6.34
C ASN A 58 11.14 -4.79 -6.93
N GLU A 59 10.08 -5.55 -7.23
CA GLU A 59 10.17 -6.83 -7.93
C GLU A 59 10.49 -6.51 -9.40
N SER A 60 11.74 -6.15 -9.69
CA SER A 60 12.32 -6.58 -10.95
C SER A 60 12.36 -8.10 -10.87
N SER A 61 11.44 -8.74 -11.57
CA SER A 61 11.23 -10.19 -11.62
C SER A 61 10.27 -10.71 -10.55
N GLU A 62 9.03 -10.89 -10.98
CA GLU A 62 8.17 -11.98 -10.57
C GLU A 62 9.01 -13.23 -10.27
N THR A 63 9.17 -13.58 -8.99
CA THR A 63 9.35 -14.96 -8.57
C THR A 63 8.27 -15.28 -7.54
N THR A 64 7.12 -15.66 -8.09
CA THR A 64 6.13 -16.51 -7.43
C THR A 64 6.84 -17.77 -6.91
N LEU A 65 7.35 -17.73 -5.68
CA LEU A 65 7.69 -18.80 -4.73
C LEU A 65 8.96 -18.41 -3.95
N GLY A 66 8.77 -18.16 -2.65
CA GLY A 66 9.73 -17.50 -1.79
C GLY A 66 11.13 -18.10 -1.81
N VAL A 67 12.10 -17.23 -2.00
CA VAL A 67 13.45 -17.40 -1.47
C VAL A 67 13.97 -16.02 -1.10
N VAL A 68 14.28 -15.84 0.18
CA VAL A 68 15.13 -14.74 0.64
C VAL A 68 16.54 -15.08 0.20
N THR A 69 17.20 -14.21 -0.55
CA THR A 69 18.67 -14.22 -0.65
C THR A 69 19.24 -12.89 -0.21
N ASN A 70 19.70 -12.92 1.05
CA ASN A 70 20.77 -12.20 1.72
C ASN A 70 21.00 -10.71 1.40
#